data_AF-A0A2N8LAK2-F1
#
_entry.id   AF-A0A2N8LAK2-F1
#
_cell.length_a   1.000
_cell.length_b   1.000
_cell.length_c   1.000
_cell.angle_alpha   90.00
_cell.angle_beta   90.00
_cell.angle_gamma   90.00
#
_symmetry.space_group_name_H-M   'P 1'
#
loop_
_entity.id
_entity.type
_entity.pdbx_description
1 polymer ?
#
loop_
_entity_poly.entity_id
_entity_poly.type
_entity_poly.pdbx_seq_one_letter_code
_entity_poly.pdbx_strand_id
1 'polypeptide(L)'
;MENILEPFFALLGFAFLVALVYFPFKGNIDAAKAVGALYVVSFHDVDRPIDLKENKKLVGKVRIVSKTSDGNSYNVQSKMNDKSLREFLMQEYGLTKHQVVVAIG
;
A
#
# COMPACT_ATOMS: atom_id res chain seq x y z
N MET A 1 -30.58 -46.51 -22.27
CA MET A 1 -29.24 -46.26 -21.71
C MET A 1 -29.16 -44.78 -21.43
N GLU A 2 -29.19 -44.38 -20.17
CA GLU A 2 -29.02 -42.97 -19.81
C GLU A 2 -27.62 -42.53 -20.22
N ASN A 3 -27.53 -41.36 -20.84
CA ASN A 3 -26.26 -40.80 -21.31
C ASN A 3 -25.45 -40.32 -20.12
N ILE A 4 -24.60 -41.21 -19.58
CA ILE A 4 -23.62 -40.93 -18.50
C ILE A 4 -22.73 -39.71 -18.81
N LEU A 5 -22.67 -39.30 -20.08
CA LEU A 5 -21.97 -38.12 -20.54
C LEU A 5 -22.61 -36.80 -20.07
N GLU A 6 -23.93 -36.71 -19.92
CA GLU A 6 -24.62 -35.49 -19.43
C GLU A 6 -24.24 -35.09 -18.00
N PRO A 7 -24.33 -35.97 -16.98
CA PRO A 7 -23.96 -35.60 -15.62
C PRO A 7 -22.46 -35.29 -15.50
N PHE A 8 -21.62 -35.89 -16.36
CA PHE A 8 -20.19 -35.58 -16.43
C PHE A 8 -19.93 -34.14 -16.92
N PHE A 9 -20.61 -33.70 -17.98
CA PHE A 9 -20.50 -32.31 -18.45
C PHE A 9 -21.10 -31.30 -17.47
N ALA A 10 -22.19 -31.66 -16.79
CA ALA A 10 -22.76 -30.82 -15.74
C ALA A 10 -21.78 -30.61 -14.57
N LEU A 11 -21.08 -31.68 -14.14
CA LEU A 11 -20.06 -31.61 -13.09
C LEU A 11 -18.85 -30.76 -13.52
N LEU A 12 -18.37 -30.93 -14.75
CA LEU A 12 -17.28 -30.13 -15.33
C LEU A 12 -17.67 -28.65 -15.41
N GLY A 13 -18.88 -28.35 -15.87
CA GLY A 13 -19.40 -26.99 -15.93
C GLY A 13 -19.52 -26.35 -14.55
N PHE A 14 -19.99 -27.10 -13.55
CA PHE A 14 -20.08 -26.62 -12.17
C PHE A 14 -18.69 -26.33 -11.57
N ALA A 15 -17.72 -27.24 -11.76
CA ALA A 15 -16.34 -27.03 -11.32
C ALA A 15 -15.71 -25.80 -12.00
N PHE A 16 -16.01 -25.59 -13.29
CA PHE A 16 -15.55 -24.40 -14.03
C PHE A 16 -16.17 -23.10 -13.49
N LEU A 17 -17.46 -23.10 -13.18
CA LEU A 17 -18.12 -21.95 -12.55
C LEU A 17 -17.54 -21.62 -11.17
N VAL A 18 -17.26 -22.64 -10.35
CA VAL A 18 -16.60 -22.46 -9.05
C VAL A 18 -15.19 -21.88 -9.24
N ALA A 19 -14.42 -22.38 -10.21
CA ALA A 19 -13.09 -21.87 -10.50
C ALA A 19 -13.12 -20.40 -10.98
N LEU A 20 -14.08 -20.02 -11.84
CA LEU A 20 -14.26 -18.63 -12.29
C LEU A 20 -14.57 -17.66 -11.15
N VAL A 21 -15.30 -18.10 -10.13
CA VAL A 21 -15.56 -17.27 -8.94
C VAL A 21 -14.34 -17.23 -8.02
N TYR A 22 -13.60 -18.34 -7.86
CA TYR A 22 -12.52 -18.42 -6.88
C TYR A 22 -11.20 -17.77 -7.35
N PHE A 23 -10.88 -17.86 -8.64
CA PHE A 23 -9.61 -17.39 -9.20
C PHE A 23 -9.40 -15.86 -9.11
N PRO A 24 -10.37 -14.99 -9.46
CA PRO A 24 -10.15 -13.54 -9.45
C PRO A 24 -10.04 -12.93 -8.05
N PHE A 25 -10.52 -13.61 -7.01
CA PHE A 25 -10.42 -13.13 -5.62
C PHE A 25 -9.06 -13.43 -4.98
N LYS A 26 -8.33 -14.43 -5.46
CA LYS A 26 -7.05 -14.83 -4.84
C LYS A 26 -5.88 -13.91 -5.25
N GLY A 27 -5.91 -13.31 -6.44
CA GLY A 27 -4.79 -12.51 -6.97
C GLY A 27 -4.67 -11.08 -6.41
N ASN A 28 -5.78 -10.46 -5.98
CA ASN A 28 -5.78 -9.03 -5.62
C ASN A 28 -5.29 -8.74 -4.19
N ILE A 29 -5.37 -9.71 -3.28
CA ILE A 29 -5.04 -9.51 -1.86
C ILE A 29 -3.51 -9.43 -1.66
N ASP A 30 -2.75 -10.23 -2.42
CA ASP A 30 -1.30 -10.26 -2.31
C ASP A 30 -0.64 -9.04 -2.94
N ALA A 31 -1.19 -8.51 -4.03
CA ALA A 31 -0.71 -7.28 -4.66
C ALA A 31 -0.87 -6.05 -3.73
N ALA A 32 -2.01 -5.91 -3.06
CA ALA A 32 -2.23 -4.83 -2.09
C ALA A 32 -1.29 -4.93 -0.87
N LYS A 33 -1.05 -6.15 -0.36
CA LYS A 33 -0.08 -6.39 0.72
C LYS A 33 1.38 -6.17 0.29
N ALA A 34 1.71 -6.45 -0.97
CA ALA A 34 3.06 -6.30 -1.48
C ALA A 34 3.49 -4.81 -1.55
N VAL A 35 2.54 -3.91 -1.81
CA VAL A 35 2.81 -2.50 -2.10
C VAL A 35 2.82 -1.60 -0.84
N GLY A 36 2.20 -2.05 0.26
CA GLY A 36 2.11 -1.26 1.50
C GLY A 36 0.95 -0.26 1.46
N ALA A 37 0.58 0.29 2.63
CA ALA A 37 -0.50 1.25 2.75
C ALA A 37 -0.09 2.63 2.22
N LEU A 38 -1.05 3.37 1.65
CA LEU A 38 -0.89 4.74 1.19
C LEU A 38 -1.09 5.70 2.38
N TYR A 39 -0.16 6.65 2.51
CA TYR A 39 -0.20 7.67 3.54
C TYR A 39 0.07 9.04 2.93
N VAL A 40 -0.54 10.06 3.53
CA VAL A 40 -0.16 11.45 3.38
C VAL A 40 0.75 11.81 4.56
N VAL A 41 1.98 12.22 4.24
CA VAL A 41 2.95 12.73 5.22
C VAL A 41 3.04 14.22 5.04
N SER A 42 2.72 14.99 6.08
CA SER A 42 2.77 16.45 6.07
C SER A 42 3.78 16.95 7.11
N PHE A 43 4.58 17.93 6.71
CA PHE A 43 5.57 18.57 7.56
C PHE A 43 5.12 19.99 7.93
N HIS A 44 5.19 20.31 9.21
CA HIS A 44 4.77 21.60 9.75
C HIS A 44 5.86 22.18 10.65
N ASP A 45 5.97 23.50 10.69
CA ASP A 45 6.88 24.23 11.60
C ASP A 45 8.32 23.69 11.60
N VAL A 46 8.84 23.37 10.41
CA VAL A 46 10.21 22.87 10.23
C VAL A 46 11.15 24.00 9.83
N ASP A 47 12.31 24.07 10.49
CA ASP A 47 13.33 25.09 10.21
C ASP A 47 13.99 24.95 8.83
N ARG A 48 13.84 23.78 8.20
CA ARG A 48 14.41 23.44 6.90
C ARG A 48 13.43 22.63 6.07
N PRO A 49 13.42 22.80 4.73
CA PRO A 49 12.62 21.97 3.85
C PRO A 49 13.07 20.51 3.96
N ILE A 50 12.12 19.61 4.17
CA ILE A 50 12.37 18.17 4.21
C ILE A 50 12.22 17.62 2.80
N ASP A 51 13.29 17.03 2.26
CA ASP A 51 13.22 16.26 1.02
C ASP A 51 13.37 14.76 1.26
N LEU A 52 12.25 14.05 1.12
CA LEU A 52 12.22 12.59 1.21
C LEU A 52 12.96 11.92 0.04
N LYS A 53 13.13 12.58 -1.11
CA LYS A 53 13.78 11.96 -2.27
C LYS A 53 15.28 11.78 -2.09
N GLU A 54 15.92 12.65 -1.32
CA GLU A 54 17.38 12.64 -1.14
C GLU A 54 17.82 11.66 -0.04
N ASN A 55 16.90 11.17 0.79
CA ASN A 55 17.26 10.33 1.92
C ASN A 55 17.38 8.85 1.54
N LYS A 56 18.64 8.38 1.48
CA LYS A 56 18.98 7.00 1.14
C LYS A 56 18.39 5.95 2.10
N LYS A 57 18.10 6.28 3.35
CA LYS A 57 17.52 5.34 4.32
C LYS A 57 16.02 5.09 4.08
N LEU A 58 15.36 5.92 3.28
CA LEU A 58 13.97 5.71 2.85
C LEU A 58 13.86 4.67 1.73
N VAL A 59 14.95 4.46 0.97
CA VAL A 59 14.99 3.51 -0.15
C VAL A 59 14.61 2.10 0.34
N GLY A 60 13.61 1.50 -0.31
CA GLY A 60 13.10 0.17 0.02
C GLY A 60 12.14 0.10 1.21
N LYS A 61 12.00 1.18 1.99
CA LYS A 61 11.07 1.26 3.15
C LYS A 61 9.86 2.14 2.87
N VAL A 62 10.07 3.22 2.14
CA VAL A 62 9.05 4.22 1.81
C VAL A 62 9.16 4.52 0.32
N ARG A 63 8.08 4.28 -0.42
CA ARG A 63 7.96 4.64 -1.83
C ARG A 63 7.24 5.98 -1.94
N ILE A 64 7.89 6.98 -2.51
CA ILE A 64 7.27 8.28 -2.75
C ILE A 64 6.39 8.18 -4.01
N VAL A 65 5.10 8.42 -3.87
CA VAL A 65 4.11 8.40 -4.96
C VAL A 65 4.06 9.77 -5.63
N SER A 66 3.90 10.83 -4.83
CA SER A 66 3.88 12.21 -5.31
C SER A 66 4.20 13.19 -4.19
N LYS A 67 4.51 14.42 -4.57
CA LYS A 67 4.67 15.57 -3.66
C LYS A 67 3.51 16.53 -3.94
N THR A 68 2.92 17.10 -2.90
CA THR A 68 1.85 18.10 -3.04
C THR A 68 2.41 19.42 -3.58
N SER A 69 1.54 20.22 -4.19
CA SER A 69 1.90 21.50 -4.81
C SER A 69 2.46 22.53 -3.83
N ASP A 70 2.06 22.45 -2.56
CA ASP A 70 2.56 23.28 -1.46
C ASP A 70 4.00 22.93 -1.04
N GLY A 71 4.52 21.81 -1.52
CA GLY A 71 5.85 21.30 -1.23
C GLY A 71 6.07 20.76 0.19
N ASN A 72 5.06 20.77 1.04
CA ASN A 72 5.14 20.41 2.45
C ASN A 72 4.57 19.02 2.76
N SER A 73 3.90 18.40 1.79
CA SER A 73 3.33 17.06 1.96
C SER A 73 3.76 16.09 0.85
N TYR A 74 3.76 14.82 1.20
CA TYR A 74 4.14 13.72 0.33
C TYR A 74 3.10 12.60 0.44
N ASN A 75 2.66 12.11 -0.71
CA ASN A 75 1.95 10.84 -0.78
C ASN A 75 2.99 9.73 -0.84
N VAL A 76 2.96 8.82 0.13
CA VAL A 76 3.94 7.74 0.25
C VAL A 76 3.26 6.41 0.46
N GLN A 77 3.87 5.35 -0.04
CA GLN A 77 3.50 3.97 0.27
C GLN A 77 4.52 3.36 1.20
N SER A 78 4.07 2.72 2.26
CA SER A 78 4.94 1.97 3.17
C SER A 78 4.26 0.75 3.75
N LYS A 79 5.07 -0.28 4.03
CA LYS A 79 4.63 -1.45 4.80
C LYS A 79 4.57 -1.17 6.31
N MET A 80 5.14 -0.05 6.75
CA MET A 80 5.01 0.42 8.13
C MET A 80 3.58 0.90 8.39
N ASN A 81 3.10 0.70 9.62
CA ASN A 81 1.88 1.39 10.08
C ASN A 81 2.15 2.90 10.26
N ASP A 82 1.09 3.69 10.42
CA ASP A 82 1.12 5.13 10.61
C ASP A 82 2.04 5.56 11.76
N LYS A 83 1.96 4.86 12.89
CA LYS A 83 2.78 5.16 14.08
C LYS A 83 4.27 4.94 13.82
N SER A 84 4.63 3.77 13.29
CA SER A 84 6.02 3.41 12.99
C SER A 84 6.61 4.27 11.88
N LEU A 85 5.82 4.61 10.86
CA LEU A 85 6.24 5.52 9.79
C LEU A 85 6.53 6.92 10.37
N ARG A 86 5.66 7.43 11.24
CA ARG A 86 5.88 8.73 11.90
C ARG A 86 7.14 8.70 12.77
N GLU A 87 7.29 7.70 13.63
CA GLU A 87 8.47 7.56 14.51
C GLU A 87 9.77 7.48 13.71
N PHE A 88 9.76 6.73 12.61
CA PHE A 88 10.90 6.62 11.71
C PHE A 88 11.27 7.97 11.07
N LEU A 89 10.29 8.73 10.57
CA LEU A 89 10.52 10.05 10.00
C LEU A 89 10.99 11.06 11.07
N MET A 90 10.44 11.00 12.28
CA MET A 90 10.89 11.81 13.41
C MET A 90 12.36 11.56 13.72
N GLN A 91 12.75 10.29 13.84
CA GLN A 91 14.13 9.92 14.13
C GLN A 91 15.08 10.35 13.00
N GLU A 92 14.67 10.17 11.75
CA GLU A 92 15.54 10.41 10.60
C GLU A 92 15.80 11.90 10.36
N TYR A 93 14.82 12.75 10.63
CA TYR A 93 14.91 14.19 10.36
C TYR A 93 15.05 15.05 11.63
N GLY A 94 15.03 14.44 12.81
CA GLY A 94 15.10 15.13 14.10
C GLY A 94 13.82 15.92 14.43
N LEU A 95 12.66 15.39 14.02
CA LEU A 95 11.37 16.08 14.14
C LEU A 95 10.64 15.71 15.43
N THR A 96 9.86 16.66 15.94
CA THR A 96 8.90 16.41 17.01
C THR A 96 7.58 15.86 16.46
N LYS A 97 6.73 15.33 17.36
CA LYS A 97 5.43 14.76 17.00
C LYS A 97 4.47 15.75 16.32
N HIS A 98 4.63 17.05 16.58
CA HIS A 98 3.80 18.10 15.98
C HIS A 98 4.27 18.50 14.58
N GLN A 99 5.56 18.32 14.30
CA GLN A 99 6.17 18.72 13.03
C GLN A 99 5.97 17.70 11.91
N VAL A 100 5.50 16.49 12.23
CA VAL A 100 5.19 15.45 11.24
C VAL A 100 3.86 14.76 11.51
N VAL A 101 2.95 14.87 10.55
CA VAL A 101 1.64 14.23 10.55
C VAL A 101 1.65 13.13 9.50
N VAL A 102 1.18 11.95 9.90
CA VAL A 102 0.99 10.80 9.01
C VAL A 102 -0.49 10.43 9.07
N ALA A 103 -1.17 10.52 7.94
CA ALA A 103 -2.58 10.17 7.79
C ALA A 103 -2.75 9.14 6.67
N ILE A 104 -3.78 8.30 6.75
CA ILE A 104 -4.12 7.38 5.66
C ILE A 104 -4.60 8.22 4.47
N GLY A 105 -4.03 7.94 3.28
CA GLY A 105 -4.31 8.67 2.03
C GLY A 105 -5.33 8.00 1.13
#